data_AF-A0A8B8C7Z5-F1
#
_entry.id   AF-A0A8B8C7Z5-F1
#
_cell.length_a   1.000
_cell.length_b   1.000
_cell.length_c   1.000
_cell.angle_alpha   90.00
_cell.angle_beta   90.00
_cell.angle_gamma   90.00
#
_symmetry.space_group_name_H-M   'P 1'
#
loop_
_entity.id
_entity.type
_entity.pdbx_description
1 polymer ?
#
loop_
_entity_poly.entity_id
_entity_poly.type
_entity_poly.pdbx_seq_one_letter_code
_entity_poly.pdbx_strand_id
1 'polypeptide(L)'
;MDPSGISSHCNVKTCSLCPGDTEYYCHICNLDLCLQCKEEHVINLDTLNHNVTIYRQKCTHRLQTERTVVLAGLYSDINNSETYHRRIDFCQSEMFEKGQKLKDSINAVQEMQLVLNIYPRWQRCVSNSNAAFGYANSSLYIQDYFDKESKSKVLAIVNEIEEAFIRGIPPVAWMDDKTREIAIEKVRKIVQMIGYPDWILDTVQLDKYYQNVTLLPKEFLLSHLNIRREAVPKNHRKLGTVPDRLEWHMMPVDTNAYYSQSNNQIVFPAGILQRPFFTPSFPITTGPIPAKFGRNHPWVKAHQAPTLKGERVLGENIADNGGLKTAFTAYKQWERSQGSAEVKNLPGLSLTQEQLFFVGFGQLWCSYYTPQYTKQAILTDEHTICKFRTIGVVSNSGDFSRAFQCAPNTPMNPQTKCQVW
;
A
#
# COMPACT_ATOMS: atom_id res chain seq x y z
N MET A 1 -48.24 -41.40 78.00
CA MET A 1 -48.56 -42.84 78.03
C MET A 1 -48.26 -43.34 76.63
N ASP A 2 -47.22 -44.15 76.53
CA ASP A 2 -46.76 -44.75 75.29
C ASP A 2 -47.57 -46.04 75.03
N PRO A 3 -48.16 -46.24 73.84
CA PRO A 3 -48.58 -47.55 73.39
C PRO A 3 -47.83 -47.93 72.12
N SER A 4 -46.71 -48.61 72.35
CA SER A 4 -46.13 -49.64 71.50
C SER A 4 -47.18 -50.60 70.92
N GLY A 5 -47.00 -51.03 69.66
CA GLY A 5 -47.48 -52.36 69.26
C GLY A 5 -47.65 -52.64 67.77
N ILE A 6 -46.58 -53.14 67.13
CA ILE A 6 -46.57 -54.27 66.16
C ILE A 6 -47.25 -54.00 64.79
N SER A 7 -46.70 -54.31 63.61
CA SER A 7 -45.68 -55.26 63.19
C SER A 7 -44.81 -54.62 62.09
N SER A 8 -43.49 -54.63 62.25
CA SER A 8 -42.61 -55.47 61.44
C SER A 8 -43.18 -55.86 60.08
N HIS A 9 -42.57 -55.35 59.00
CA HIS A 9 -42.04 -56.15 57.89
C HIS A 9 -41.72 -55.20 56.73
N CYS A 10 -40.49 -54.72 56.68
CA CYS A 10 -39.78 -54.66 55.41
C CYS A 10 -38.27 -54.51 55.67
N ASN A 11 -37.61 -55.66 55.71
CA ASN A 11 -36.17 -55.78 55.51
C ASN A 11 -35.92 -55.73 54.01
N VAL A 12 -35.28 -54.69 53.47
CA VAL A 12 -34.62 -54.80 52.16
C VAL A 12 -33.36 -53.92 52.10
N LYS A 13 -32.27 -54.51 51.61
CA LYS A 13 -30.98 -53.90 51.28
C LYS A 13 -30.93 -53.54 49.79
N THR A 14 -30.52 -52.30 49.50
CA THR A 14 -29.86 -51.73 48.30
C THR A 14 -30.18 -52.26 46.90
N CYS A 15 -30.61 -51.38 45.98
CA CYS A 15 -30.12 -51.33 44.60
C CYS A 15 -30.35 -49.96 43.93
N SER A 16 -29.42 -49.63 43.03
CA SER A 16 -29.18 -48.41 42.27
C SER A 16 -29.93 -48.37 40.93
N LEU A 17 -30.77 -47.34 40.70
CA LEU A 17 -31.09 -46.64 39.41
C LEU A 17 -32.56 -46.14 39.34
N CYS A 18 -32.82 -44.83 39.39
CA CYS A 18 -34.05 -44.17 38.88
C CYS A 18 -33.79 -42.68 38.54
N PRO A 19 -34.33 -42.17 37.42
CA PRO A 19 -34.74 -40.77 37.28
C PRO A 19 -36.26 -40.67 36.96
N GLY A 20 -37.07 -40.07 37.84
CA GLY A 20 -38.53 -39.88 37.66
C GLY A 20 -39.11 -38.67 38.39
N ASP A 21 -40.16 -38.06 37.81
CA ASP A 21 -40.91 -36.89 38.32
C ASP A 21 -42.43 -37.18 38.36
N THR A 22 -42.94 -37.83 39.41
CA THR A 22 -44.40 -37.96 39.66
C THR A 22 -44.71 -38.21 41.13
N GLU A 23 -45.69 -37.51 41.72
CA GLU A 23 -46.07 -37.60 43.15
C GLU A 23 -47.49 -38.18 43.34
N TYR A 24 -47.71 -38.94 44.43
CA TYR A 24 -48.97 -39.59 44.79
C TYR A 24 -49.31 -39.39 46.27
N TYR A 25 -50.61 -39.26 46.62
CA TYR A 25 -51.08 -39.02 47.99
C TYR A 25 -52.21 -39.99 48.39
N CYS A 26 -52.12 -40.56 49.60
CA CYS A 26 -53.17 -41.43 50.16
C CYS A 26 -53.97 -40.72 51.26
N HIS A 27 -55.28 -40.56 51.04
CA HIS A 27 -56.17 -39.83 51.96
C HIS A 27 -56.49 -40.57 53.28
N ILE A 28 -56.29 -41.88 53.37
CA ILE A 28 -56.64 -42.65 54.58
C ILE A 28 -55.50 -42.66 55.59
N CYS A 29 -54.27 -42.87 55.12
CA CYS A 29 -53.07 -42.93 55.98
C CYS A 29 -52.42 -41.56 56.18
N ASN A 30 -52.85 -40.56 55.40
CA ASN A 30 -52.37 -39.17 55.44
C ASN A 30 -50.85 -39.06 55.21
N LEU A 31 -50.31 -39.87 54.31
CA LEU A 31 -48.88 -39.94 53.94
C LEU A 31 -48.68 -39.68 52.44
N ASP A 32 -47.65 -38.91 52.11
CA ASP A 32 -47.13 -38.73 50.75
C ASP A 32 -46.35 -39.98 50.31
N LEU A 33 -46.63 -40.49 49.11
CA LEU A 33 -46.04 -41.72 48.58
C LEU A 33 -44.90 -41.48 47.58
N CYS A 34 -44.57 -40.22 47.27
CA CYS A 34 -43.30 -39.94 46.62
C CYS A 34 -42.88 -38.50 46.88
N LEU A 35 -41.85 -38.34 47.71
CA LEU A 35 -40.93 -37.21 47.67
C LEU A 35 -39.57 -37.80 48.04
N GLN A 36 -38.56 -37.52 47.24
CA GLN A 36 -37.17 -37.85 47.57
C GLN A 36 -36.89 -37.48 49.04
N CYS A 37 -36.48 -38.50 49.82
CA CYS A 37 -36.34 -38.56 51.29
C CYS A 37 -37.64 -38.89 52.04
N LYS A 38 -37.90 -40.10 52.57
CA LYS A 38 -37.04 -41.12 53.19
C LYS A 38 -37.78 -42.46 53.20
N GLU A 39 -37.03 -43.54 52.94
CA GLU A 39 -37.41 -44.97 53.02
C GLU A 39 -38.17 -45.57 51.83
N GLU A 40 -37.59 -46.66 51.31
CA GLU A 40 -37.89 -47.34 50.05
C GLU A 40 -39.12 -48.27 50.16
N HIS A 41 -40.34 -47.78 49.88
CA HIS A 41 -41.51 -48.65 49.72
C HIS A 41 -42.47 -48.15 48.63
N VAL A 42 -42.51 -48.82 47.47
CA VAL A 42 -43.70 -49.53 46.94
C VAL A 42 -43.37 -50.07 45.55
N ILE A 43 -43.48 -51.40 45.45
CA ILE A 43 -43.49 -52.20 44.24
C ILE A 43 -44.96 -52.34 43.84
N ASN A 44 -45.31 -51.86 42.65
CA ASN A 44 -46.56 -52.16 41.93
C ASN A 44 -47.89 -51.66 42.57
N LEU A 45 -48.49 -50.65 41.93
CA LEU A 45 -49.75 -50.00 42.33
C LEU A 45 -50.98 -50.94 42.29
N ASP A 46 -50.89 -52.09 41.62
CA ASP A 46 -51.99 -53.05 41.47
C ASP A 46 -52.36 -53.79 42.78
N THR A 47 -51.59 -53.62 43.85
CA THR A 47 -51.82 -54.29 45.15
C THR A 47 -52.55 -53.42 46.18
N LEU A 48 -52.88 -52.17 45.86
CA LEU A 48 -53.55 -51.25 46.80
C LEU A 48 -55.08 -51.34 46.68
N ASN A 49 -55.74 -51.79 47.74
CA ASN A 49 -57.20 -52.00 47.77
C ASN A 49 -58.01 -50.75 48.15
N HIS A 50 -57.60 -49.53 47.74
CA HIS A 50 -58.28 -48.26 48.05
C HIS A 50 -58.11 -47.19 46.93
N ASN A 51 -59.05 -46.23 46.83
CA ASN A 51 -59.08 -45.19 45.79
C ASN A 51 -58.00 -44.08 45.95
N VAL A 52 -57.33 -43.71 44.85
CA VAL A 52 -56.30 -42.65 44.75
C VAL A 52 -56.72 -41.60 43.71
N THR A 53 -56.39 -40.31 43.90
CA THR A 53 -56.79 -39.19 42.98
C THR A 53 -55.56 -38.43 42.45
N ILE A 54 -55.59 -38.00 41.18
CA ILE A 54 -54.51 -37.25 40.50
C ILE A 54 -54.79 -35.73 40.53
N TYR A 55 -53.78 -34.90 40.87
CA TYR A 55 -53.92 -33.44 40.99
C TYR A 55 -53.24 -32.68 39.82
N ARG A 56 -54.01 -32.14 38.87
CA ARG A 56 -53.53 -31.09 37.93
C ARG A 56 -54.72 -30.30 37.36
N GLN A 57 -54.97 -29.09 37.89
CA GLN A 57 -55.68 -27.94 37.25
C GLN A 57 -56.27 -27.00 38.33
N LYS A 58 -55.54 -25.94 38.74
CA LYS A 58 -56.08 -24.70 39.33
C LYS A 58 -54.94 -23.72 39.65
N CYS A 59 -54.32 -23.11 38.64
CA CYS A 59 -53.47 -21.92 38.83
C CYS A 59 -53.30 -21.08 37.55
N THR A 60 -54.32 -21.05 36.68
CA THR A 60 -54.20 -20.48 35.33
C THR A 60 -54.75 -19.07 35.14
N HIS A 61 -55.24 -18.38 36.19
CA HIS A 61 -55.88 -17.07 35.99
C HIS A 61 -55.27 -15.87 36.75
N ARG A 62 -54.27 -16.07 37.63
CA ARG A 62 -53.57 -14.97 38.34
C ARG A 62 -52.12 -14.75 37.91
N LEU A 63 -51.55 -15.65 37.11
CA LEU A 63 -50.16 -15.57 36.63
C LEU A 63 -50.00 -14.87 35.28
N GLN A 64 -51.09 -14.44 34.61
CA GLN A 64 -50.98 -13.84 33.28
C GLN A 64 -50.60 -12.35 33.31
N THR A 65 -50.95 -11.59 34.35
CA THR A 65 -50.60 -10.16 34.44
C THR A 65 -49.20 -9.91 35.03
N GLU A 66 -48.71 -10.76 35.94
CA GLU A 66 -47.33 -10.65 36.46
C GLU A 66 -46.29 -11.29 35.53
N ARG A 67 -46.66 -12.30 34.72
CA ARG A 67 -45.75 -12.83 33.68
C ARG A 67 -45.41 -11.78 32.63
N THR A 68 -46.34 -10.91 32.23
CA THR A 68 -46.06 -9.95 31.15
C THR A 68 -45.08 -8.85 31.61
N VAL A 69 -45.15 -8.42 32.87
CA VAL A 69 -44.24 -7.40 33.43
C VAL A 69 -42.86 -8.00 33.75
N VAL A 70 -42.80 -9.21 34.30
CA VAL A 70 -41.53 -9.90 34.60
C VAL A 70 -40.85 -10.41 33.32
N LEU A 71 -41.61 -10.90 32.32
CA LEU A 71 -41.05 -11.25 31.01
C LEU A 71 -40.64 -10.02 30.20
N ALA A 72 -41.32 -8.87 30.32
CA ALA A 72 -40.88 -7.62 29.67
C ALA A 72 -39.61 -7.05 30.33
N GLY A 73 -39.51 -7.13 31.66
CA GLY A 73 -38.29 -6.79 32.41
C GLY A 73 -37.12 -7.71 32.04
N LEU A 74 -37.33 -9.03 32.08
CA LEU A 74 -36.34 -10.03 31.67
C LEU A 74 -36.01 -9.96 30.17
N TYR A 75 -36.95 -9.65 29.26
CA TYR A 75 -36.63 -9.42 27.84
C TYR A 75 -35.87 -8.10 27.65
N SER A 76 -36.11 -7.07 28.46
CA SER A 76 -35.34 -5.83 28.40
C SER A 76 -33.93 -6.00 28.97
N ASP A 77 -33.77 -6.82 30.02
CA ASP A 77 -32.48 -7.15 30.63
C ASP A 77 -31.72 -8.20 29.82
N ILE A 78 -32.40 -9.13 29.15
CA ILE A 78 -31.81 -10.08 28.18
C ILE A 78 -31.46 -9.36 26.89
N ASN A 79 -32.29 -8.43 26.37
CA ASN A 79 -31.91 -7.63 25.20
C ASN A 79 -30.82 -6.61 25.55
N ASN A 80 -30.80 -6.03 26.75
CA ASN A 80 -29.69 -5.20 27.20
C ASN A 80 -28.44 -6.06 27.42
N SER A 81 -28.55 -7.26 27.98
CA SER A 81 -27.47 -8.24 28.12
C SER A 81 -26.96 -8.71 26.75
N GLU A 82 -27.82 -9.00 25.78
CA GLU A 82 -27.44 -9.33 24.39
C GLU A 82 -26.88 -8.12 23.67
N THR A 83 -27.32 -6.89 23.97
CA THR A 83 -26.77 -5.67 23.38
C THR A 83 -25.44 -5.30 24.02
N TYR A 84 -25.26 -5.55 25.32
CA TYR A 84 -24.00 -5.41 26.05
C TYR A 84 -23.03 -6.52 25.70
N HIS A 85 -23.46 -7.78 25.58
CA HIS A 85 -22.67 -8.89 25.08
C HIS A 85 -22.38 -8.74 23.61
N ARG A 86 -23.29 -8.29 22.75
CA ARG A 86 -22.96 -7.94 21.36
C ARG A 86 -22.08 -6.70 21.28
N ARG A 87 -22.18 -5.72 22.19
CA ARG A 87 -21.23 -4.60 22.26
C ARG A 87 -19.88 -5.01 22.85
N ILE A 88 -19.84 -5.94 23.78
CA ILE A 88 -18.62 -6.50 24.36
C ILE A 88 -17.98 -7.45 23.35
N ASP A 89 -18.73 -8.28 22.64
CA ASP A 89 -18.29 -9.14 21.54
C ASP A 89 -17.96 -8.31 20.31
N PHE A 90 -18.64 -7.19 20.04
CA PHE A 90 -18.27 -6.24 18.97
C PHE A 90 -17.04 -5.43 19.37
N CYS A 91 -16.90 -5.00 20.62
CA CYS A 91 -15.68 -4.35 21.11
C CYS A 91 -14.54 -5.37 21.27
N GLN A 92 -14.80 -6.63 21.62
CA GLN A 92 -13.82 -7.70 21.74
C GLN A 92 -13.45 -8.22 20.36
N SER A 93 -14.37 -8.33 19.41
CA SER A 93 -14.06 -8.65 18.01
C SER A 93 -13.40 -7.46 17.32
N GLU A 94 -13.78 -6.21 17.59
CA GLU A 94 -13.02 -5.05 17.12
C GLU A 94 -11.67 -4.93 17.83
N MET A 95 -11.54 -5.24 19.12
CA MET A 95 -10.25 -5.23 19.84
C MET A 95 -9.39 -6.43 19.43
N PHE A 96 -9.99 -7.55 19.10
CA PHE A 96 -9.31 -8.73 18.56
C PHE A 96 -8.96 -8.51 17.09
N GLU A 97 -9.80 -7.87 16.28
CA GLU A 97 -9.53 -7.57 14.88
C GLU A 97 -8.59 -6.37 14.75
N LYS A 98 -8.71 -5.34 15.60
CA LYS A 98 -7.72 -4.24 15.70
C LYS A 98 -6.44 -4.71 16.37
N GLY A 99 -6.52 -5.61 17.36
CA GLY A 99 -5.39 -6.26 18.02
C GLY A 99 -4.68 -7.25 17.09
N GLN A 100 -5.41 -7.94 16.24
CA GLN A 100 -4.90 -8.82 15.19
C GLN A 100 -4.35 -7.98 14.05
N LYS A 101 -5.01 -6.89 13.62
CA LYS A 101 -4.42 -5.91 12.69
C LYS A 101 -3.16 -5.27 13.26
N LEU A 102 -3.12 -4.99 14.57
CA LEU A 102 -1.93 -4.49 15.25
C LEU A 102 -0.85 -5.56 15.33
N LYS A 103 -1.20 -6.81 15.63
CA LYS A 103 -0.30 -7.97 15.64
C LYS A 103 0.23 -8.30 14.25
N ASP A 104 -0.60 -8.22 13.23
CA ASP A 104 -0.26 -8.39 11.82
C ASP A 104 0.57 -7.22 11.33
N SER A 105 0.31 -6.00 11.81
CA SER A 105 1.18 -4.84 11.58
C SER A 105 2.52 -5.00 12.29
N ILE A 106 2.54 -5.54 13.52
CA ILE A 106 3.76 -5.84 14.27
C ILE A 106 4.54 -6.95 13.57
N ASN A 107 3.87 -8.00 13.10
CA ASN A 107 4.47 -9.11 12.37
C ASN A 107 4.98 -8.65 11.00
N ALA A 108 4.23 -7.82 10.27
CA ALA A 108 4.68 -7.21 9.03
C ALA A 108 5.86 -6.25 9.27
N VAL A 109 5.89 -5.53 10.40
CA VAL A 109 7.04 -4.73 10.84
C VAL A 109 8.23 -5.63 11.22
N GLN A 110 8.00 -6.80 11.82
CA GLN A 110 9.03 -7.80 12.17
C GLN A 110 9.59 -8.51 10.92
N GLU A 111 8.76 -8.82 9.94
CA GLU A 111 9.16 -9.36 8.63
C GLU A 111 9.87 -8.29 7.79
N MET A 112 9.42 -7.03 7.81
CA MET A 112 10.20 -5.91 7.30
C MET A 112 11.51 -5.73 8.06
N GLN A 113 11.56 -6.05 9.35
CA GLN A 113 12.76 -5.99 10.18
C GLN A 113 13.85 -6.97 9.74
N LEU A 114 13.50 -8.12 9.15
CA LEU A 114 14.47 -9.04 8.54
C LEU A 114 15.22 -8.40 7.35
N VAL A 115 14.60 -7.46 6.64
CA VAL A 115 15.23 -6.67 5.56
C VAL A 115 15.85 -5.37 6.10
N LEU A 116 15.25 -4.75 7.12
CA LEU A 116 15.71 -3.50 7.74
C LEU A 116 16.87 -3.67 8.74
N ASN A 117 17.23 -4.89 9.14
CA ASN A 117 18.42 -5.13 9.98
C ASN A 117 19.75 -4.99 9.23
N ILE A 118 19.69 -4.72 7.92
CA ILE A 118 20.87 -4.49 7.07
C ILE A 118 21.35 -3.03 7.18
N TYR A 119 20.47 -2.07 7.49
CA TYR A 119 20.81 -0.65 7.53
C TYR A 119 21.09 -0.14 8.95
N PRO A 120 22.14 0.69 9.15
CA PRO A 120 22.40 1.36 10.41
C PRO A 120 21.17 2.11 10.95
N ARG A 121 21.05 2.21 12.28
CA ARG A 121 19.92 2.88 12.95
C ARG A 121 19.66 4.28 12.40
N TRP A 122 20.70 5.07 12.17
CA TRP A 122 20.56 6.44 11.69
C TRP A 122 19.89 6.50 10.31
N GLN A 123 20.19 5.58 9.38
CA GLN A 123 19.57 5.55 8.05
C GLN A 123 18.08 5.25 8.13
N ARG A 124 17.70 4.30 9.01
CA ARG A 124 16.29 4.01 9.29
C ARG A 124 15.58 5.20 9.89
N CYS A 125 16.22 5.92 10.82
CA CYS A 125 15.67 7.15 11.41
C CYS A 125 15.51 8.25 10.36
N VAL A 126 16.48 8.44 9.46
CA VAL A 126 16.38 9.41 8.35
C VAL A 126 15.23 9.04 7.41
N SER A 127 15.12 7.78 7.01
CA SER A 127 14.01 7.31 6.16
C SER A 127 12.64 7.51 6.81
N ASN A 128 12.49 7.13 8.09
CA ASN A 128 11.26 7.35 8.85
C ASN A 128 10.94 8.84 9.02
N SER A 129 11.97 9.67 9.25
CA SER A 129 11.81 11.13 9.33
C SER A 129 11.35 11.68 7.99
N ASN A 130 11.94 11.27 6.87
CA ASN A 130 11.54 11.73 5.53
C ASN A 130 10.10 11.33 5.20
N ALA A 131 9.69 10.11 5.55
CA ALA A 131 8.32 9.66 5.35
C ALA A 131 7.27 10.47 6.15
N ALA A 132 7.65 11.03 7.31
CA ALA A 132 6.75 11.81 8.15
C ALA A 132 6.83 13.32 7.90
N PHE A 133 8.04 13.85 7.71
CA PHE A 133 8.40 15.26 7.71
C PHE A 133 9.13 15.66 6.43
N GLY A 134 8.82 15.01 5.31
CA GLY A 134 9.58 15.18 4.07
C GLY A 134 9.64 16.61 3.55
N TYR A 135 8.59 17.44 3.71
CA TYR A 135 8.66 18.86 3.34
C TYR A 135 9.59 19.67 4.26
N ALA A 136 9.59 19.39 5.57
CA ALA A 136 10.50 20.04 6.51
C ALA A 136 11.96 19.64 6.26
N ASN A 137 12.22 18.34 6.08
CA ASN A 137 13.53 17.83 5.71
C ASN A 137 13.98 18.39 4.34
N SER A 138 13.04 18.57 3.41
CA SER A 138 13.31 19.19 2.12
C SER A 138 13.70 20.64 2.23
N SER A 139 13.00 21.42 3.06
CA SER A 139 13.34 22.82 3.29
C SER A 139 14.78 22.98 3.75
N LEU A 140 15.23 22.14 4.70
CA LEU A 140 16.62 22.11 5.17
C LEU A 140 17.59 21.72 4.04
N TYR A 141 17.32 20.62 3.34
CA TYR A 141 18.17 20.16 2.23
C TYR A 141 18.32 21.22 1.13
N ILE A 142 17.23 21.91 0.77
CA ILE A 142 17.24 22.89 -0.31
C ILE A 142 18.05 24.13 0.08
N GLN A 143 17.94 24.58 1.34
CA GLN A 143 18.70 25.73 1.83
C GLN A 143 20.21 25.45 1.79
N ASP A 144 20.62 24.22 2.10
CA ASP A 144 22.03 23.85 2.24
C ASP A 144 22.68 23.35 0.94
N TYR A 145 21.92 22.67 0.06
CA TYR A 145 22.49 21.88 -1.04
C TYR A 145 21.91 22.15 -2.42
N PHE A 146 20.75 22.81 -2.55
CA PHE A 146 20.11 23.01 -3.84
C PHE A 146 20.33 24.43 -4.38
N ASP A 147 21.04 24.53 -5.51
CA ASP A 147 21.24 25.79 -6.21
C ASP A 147 19.92 26.27 -6.85
N LYS A 148 19.50 27.50 -6.52
CA LYS A 148 18.26 28.08 -7.05
C LYS A 148 18.30 28.29 -8.56
N GLU A 149 19.48 28.53 -9.16
CA GLU A 149 19.61 28.68 -10.61
C GLU A 149 19.35 27.36 -11.35
N SER A 150 19.62 26.23 -10.69
CA SER A 150 19.36 24.89 -11.23
C SER A 150 17.88 24.66 -11.55
N LYS A 151 16.94 25.27 -10.80
CA LYS A 151 15.49 25.18 -11.10
C LYS A 151 15.17 25.76 -12.48
N SER A 152 15.71 26.94 -12.81
CA SER A 152 15.50 27.59 -14.10
C SER A 152 16.17 26.85 -15.26
N LYS A 153 17.39 26.32 -15.04
CA LYS A 153 18.11 25.52 -16.05
C LYS A 153 17.40 24.22 -16.38
N VAL A 154 16.91 23.51 -15.37
CA VAL A 154 16.15 22.27 -15.56
C VAL A 154 14.82 22.56 -16.25
N LEU A 155 14.13 23.64 -15.89
CA LEU A 155 12.92 24.07 -16.59
C LEU A 155 13.16 24.29 -18.10
N ALA A 156 14.28 24.94 -18.46
CA ALA A 156 14.65 25.13 -19.86
C ALA A 156 14.90 23.79 -20.59
N ILE A 157 15.56 22.83 -19.93
CA ILE A 157 15.78 21.48 -20.49
C ILE A 157 14.44 20.75 -20.69
N VAL A 158 13.55 20.79 -19.70
CA VAL A 158 12.23 20.14 -19.77
C VAL A 158 11.40 20.73 -20.91
N ASN A 159 11.42 22.05 -21.10
CA ASN A 159 10.75 22.70 -22.22
C ASN A 159 11.32 22.26 -23.58
N GLU A 160 12.64 22.13 -23.71
CA GLU A 160 13.24 21.65 -24.97
C GLU A 160 12.88 20.18 -25.25
N ILE A 161 12.81 19.34 -24.22
CA ILE A 161 12.35 17.94 -24.34
C ILE A 161 10.88 17.88 -24.75
N GLU A 162 10.02 18.73 -24.16
CA GLU A 162 8.60 18.82 -24.52
C GLU A 162 8.43 19.20 -25.99
N GLU A 163 9.15 20.22 -26.43
CA GLU A 163 9.13 20.68 -27.81
C GLU A 163 9.72 19.64 -28.78
N ALA A 164 10.75 18.91 -28.38
CA ALA A 164 11.28 17.79 -29.16
C ALA A 164 10.25 16.64 -29.28
N PHE A 165 9.48 16.38 -28.22
CA PHE A 165 8.40 15.39 -28.25
C PHE A 165 7.29 15.82 -29.20
N ILE A 166 6.85 17.07 -29.14
CA ILE A 166 5.84 17.65 -30.04
C ILE A 166 6.30 17.54 -31.50
N ARG A 167 7.56 17.88 -31.80
CA ARG A 167 8.14 17.71 -33.15
C ARG A 167 8.24 16.25 -33.58
N GLY A 168 8.38 15.34 -32.62
CA GLY A 168 8.45 13.90 -32.85
C GLY A 168 7.12 13.23 -33.21
N ILE A 169 5.98 13.86 -32.90
CA ILE A 169 4.64 13.30 -33.12
C ILE A 169 4.23 13.22 -34.61
N PRO A 170 4.34 14.29 -35.44
CA PRO A 170 3.85 14.25 -36.82
C PRO A 170 4.45 13.14 -37.70
N PRO A 171 5.76 12.80 -37.61
CA PRO A 171 6.34 11.70 -38.40
C PRO A 171 5.88 10.29 -37.99
N VAL A 172 5.12 10.13 -36.91
CA VAL A 172 4.67 8.82 -36.43
C VAL A 172 3.61 8.24 -37.36
N ALA A 173 3.98 7.22 -38.16
CA ALA A 173 3.14 6.68 -39.23
C ALA A 173 1.87 5.94 -38.77
N TRP A 174 1.82 5.45 -37.53
CA TRP A 174 0.69 4.64 -37.03
C TRP A 174 -0.48 5.48 -36.46
N MET A 175 -0.29 6.80 -36.29
CA MET A 175 -1.35 7.71 -35.81
C MET A 175 -1.95 8.51 -36.97
N ASP A 176 -3.28 8.65 -36.98
CA ASP A 176 -3.97 9.59 -37.86
C ASP A 176 -3.81 11.05 -37.39
N ASP A 177 -4.13 12.00 -38.29
CA ASP A 177 -3.93 13.43 -38.04
C ASP A 177 -4.75 13.95 -36.85
N LYS A 178 -5.99 13.47 -36.69
CA LYS A 178 -6.85 13.84 -35.57
C LYS A 178 -6.25 13.41 -34.23
N THR A 179 -5.68 12.20 -34.17
CA THR A 179 -5.03 11.66 -32.98
C THR A 179 -3.73 12.41 -32.68
N ARG A 180 -2.97 12.80 -33.70
CA ARG A 180 -1.77 13.64 -33.55
C ARG A 180 -2.10 14.99 -32.92
N GLU A 181 -3.16 15.66 -33.38
CA GLU A 181 -3.60 16.95 -32.83
C GLU A 181 -3.95 16.85 -31.34
N ILE A 182 -4.74 15.83 -30.95
CA ILE A 182 -5.12 15.59 -29.56
C ILE A 182 -3.89 15.26 -28.70
N ALA A 183 -2.95 14.47 -29.24
CA ALA A 183 -1.71 14.15 -28.53
C ALA A 183 -0.88 15.40 -28.24
N ILE A 184 -0.72 16.29 -29.22
CA ILE A 184 -0.01 17.57 -29.06
C ILE A 184 -0.73 18.47 -28.05
N GLU A 185 -2.06 18.55 -28.11
CA GLU A 185 -2.84 19.33 -27.14
C GLU A 185 -2.63 18.82 -25.71
N LYS A 186 -2.60 17.49 -25.51
CA LYS A 186 -2.34 16.89 -24.20
C LYS A 186 -0.94 17.22 -23.67
N VAL A 187 0.08 17.16 -24.54
CA VAL A 187 1.46 17.46 -24.17
C VAL A 187 1.59 18.91 -23.70
N ARG A 188 1.03 19.87 -24.46
CA ARG A 188 1.03 21.30 -24.10
C ARG A 188 0.31 21.63 -22.79
N LYS A 189 -0.53 20.70 -22.30
CA LYS A 189 -1.26 20.82 -21.03
C LYS A 189 -0.54 20.12 -19.87
N ILE A 190 0.67 19.61 -20.08
CA ILE A 190 1.45 18.98 -19.01
C ILE A 190 1.88 20.06 -18.02
N VAL A 191 1.55 19.87 -16.75
CA VAL A 191 2.05 20.71 -15.65
C VAL A 191 3.45 20.24 -15.27
N GLN A 192 4.41 21.15 -15.25
CA GLN A 192 5.79 20.86 -14.90
C GLN A 192 6.08 21.33 -13.47
N MET A 193 6.55 20.43 -12.59
CA MET A 193 6.97 20.78 -11.23
C MET A 193 8.45 20.45 -11.03
N ILE A 194 9.26 21.48 -10.77
CA ILE A 194 10.72 21.37 -10.74
C ILE A 194 11.26 21.74 -9.36
N GLY A 195 12.10 20.87 -8.80
CA GLY A 195 12.81 21.07 -7.54
C GLY A 195 11.90 20.89 -6.34
N TYR A 196 11.12 21.91 -6.02
CA TYR A 196 10.31 21.98 -4.80
C TYR A 196 9.19 23.02 -4.91
N PRO A 197 8.12 22.89 -4.10
CA PRO A 197 7.10 23.92 -3.97
C PRO A 197 7.61 25.07 -3.11
N ASP A 198 7.43 26.31 -3.55
CA ASP A 198 8.08 27.48 -2.94
C ASP A 198 7.66 27.72 -1.47
N TRP A 199 6.44 27.28 -1.09
CA TRP A 199 5.91 27.47 0.27
C TRP A 199 6.71 26.76 1.36
N ILE A 200 7.54 25.75 1.05
CA ILE A 200 8.32 25.05 2.08
C ILE A 200 9.52 25.87 2.57
N LEU A 201 9.90 26.91 1.84
CA LEU A 201 10.93 27.87 2.27
C LEU A 201 10.35 28.99 3.13
N ASP A 202 9.03 29.11 3.19
CA ASP A 202 8.33 30.00 4.11
C ASP A 202 8.04 29.24 5.41
N THR A 203 8.75 29.60 6.48
CA THR A 203 8.64 28.95 7.79
C THR A 203 7.22 29.04 8.37
N VAL A 204 6.48 30.12 8.10
CA VAL A 204 5.11 30.29 8.60
C VAL A 204 4.16 29.29 7.93
N GLN A 205 4.30 29.09 6.61
CA GLN A 205 3.51 28.12 5.87
C GLN A 205 3.88 26.69 6.22
N LEU A 206 5.19 26.43 6.38
CA LEU A 206 5.69 25.11 6.76
C LEU A 206 5.23 24.69 8.18
N ASP A 207 5.31 25.60 9.16
CA ASP A 207 4.82 25.34 10.52
C ASP A 207 3.31 25.10 10.53
N LYS A 208 2.56 25.90 9.77
CA LYS A 208 1.11 25.70 9.58
C LYS A 208 0.78 24.32 8.99
N TYR A 209 1.60 23.82 8.06
CA TYR A 209 1.39 22.50 7.47
C TYR A 209 1.51 21.36 8.50
N TYR A 210 2.36 21.52 9.51
CA TYR A 210 2.64 20.54 10.57
C TYR A 210 1.99 20.87 11.93
N GLN A 211 1.20 21.95 12.03
CA GLN A 211 0.68 22.50 13.29
C GLN A 211 -0.06 21.50 14.22
N ASN A 212 -0.71 20.49 13.65
CA ASN A 212 -1.47 19.50 14.42
C ASN A 212 -0.64 18.29 14.86
N VAL A 213 0.60 18.17 14.38
CA VAL A 213 1.46 17.02 14.67
C VAL A 213 2.18 17.25 15.99
N THR A 214 1.86 16.44 17.00
CA THR A 214 2.55 16.48 18.30
C THR A 214 3.60 15.39 18.40
N LEU A 215 4.84 15.79 18.60
CA LEU A 215 5.97 14.89 18.89
C LEU A 215 6.23 14.81 20.39
N LEU A 216 6.49 13.60 20.87
CA LEU A 216 6.82 13.34 22.27
C LEU A 216 8.29 12.90 22.36
N PRO A 217 9.17 13.73 22.97
CA PRO A 217 10.58 13.40 23.11
C PRO A 217 10.77 12.04 23.77
N LYS A 218 11.67 11.22 23.24
CA LYS A 218 12.00 9.85 23.71
C LYS A 218 10.88 8.80 23.54
N GLU A 219 9.68 9.18 23.11
CA GLU A 219 8.56 8.27 22.86
C GLU A 219 8.32 8.08 21.37
N PHE A 220 9.15 7.23 20.74
CA PHE A 220 9.10 7.00 19.30
C PHE A 220 7.75 6.46 18.82
N LEU A 221 7.23 5.42 19.51
CA LEU A 221 5.97 4.78 19.10
C LEU A 221 4.79 5.76 19.17
N LEU A 222 4.67 6.50 20.28
CA LEU A 222 3.56 7.44 20.45
C LEU A 222 3.67 8.63 19.48
N SER A 223 4.89 9.13 19.23
CA SER A 223 5.13 10.12 18.19
C SER A 223 4.73 9.62 16.80
N HIS A 224 5.06 8.37 16.46
CA HIS A 224 4.67 7.75 15.20
C HIS A 224 3.15 7.62 15.08
N LEU A 225 2.47 7.19 16.14
CA LEU A 225 1.01 7.08 16.18
C LEU A 225 0.34 8.46 16.06
N ASN A 226 0.89 9.50 16.68
CA ASN A 226 0.39 10.88 16.52
C ASN A 226 0.49 11.36 15.08
N ILE A 227 1.62 11.12 14.40
CA ILE A 227 1.80 11.46 12.97
C ILE A 227 0.73 10.74 12.12
N ARG A 228 0.52 9.44 12.34
CA ARG A 228 -0.48 8.65 11.61
C ARG A 228 -1.91 9.12 11.89
N ARG A 229 -2.21 9.47 13.15
CA ARG A 229 -3.52 9.98 13.57
C ARG A 229 -3.88 11.29 12.85
N GLU A 230 -2.91 12.17 12.59
CA GLU A 230 -3.16 13.42 11.87
C GLU A 230 -3.18 13.26 10.34
N ALA A 231 -2.43 12.29 9.79
CA ALA A 231 -2.36 12.05 8.35
C ALA A 231 -3.71 11.59 7.75
N VAL A 232 -4.45 10.74 8.46
CA VAL A 232 -5.73 10.18 7.96
C VAL A 232 -6.82 11.26 7.81
N PRO A 233 -7.14 12.07 8.84
CA PRO A 233 -8.10 13.17 8.69
C PRO A 233 -7.67 14.20 7.64
N LYS A 234 -6.37 14.49 7.52
CA LYS A 234 -5.86 15.41 6.49
C LYS A 234 -6.22 14.93 5.08
N ASN A 235 -6.10 13.63 4.81
CA ASN A 235 -6.53 13.05 3.54
C ASN A 235 -8.06 13.01 3.40
N HIS A 236 -8.79 12.64 4.45
CA HIS A 236 -10.26 12.60 4.41
C HIS A 236 -10.89 13.98 4.18
N ARG A 237 -10.30 15.07 4.68
CA ARG A 237 -10.77 16.44 4.43
C ARG A 237 -10.73 16.83 2.95
N LYS A 238 -10.00 16.10 2.11
CA LYS A 238 -9.97 16.34 0.65
C LYS A 238 -11.18 15.74 -0.07
N LEU A 239 -11.92 14.82 0.56
CA LEU A 239 -13.12 14.25 -0.03
C LEU A 239 -14.17 15.35 -0.27
N GLY A 240 -14.72 15.40 -1.49
CA GLY A 240 -15.68 16.43 -1.90
C GLY A 240 -15.06 17.79 -2.26
N THR A 241 -13.72 17.92 -2.21
CA THR A 241 -13.01 19.13 -2.65
C THR A 241 -12.47 18.98 -4.07
N VAL A 242 -12.14 20.11 -4.71
CA VAL A 242 -11.47 20.10 -6.03
C VAL A 242 -10.02 19.65 -5.84
N PRO A 243 -9.52 18.67 -6.61
CA PRO A 243 -8.13 18.24 -6.52
C PRO A 243 -7.14 19.38 -6.77
N ASP A 244 -6.17 19.54 -5.88
CA ASP A 244 -5.06 20.46 -6.06
C ASP A 244 -4.05 19.88 -7.05
N ARG A 245 -3.93 20.52 -8.22
CA ARG A 245 -2.98 20.09 -9.25
C ARG A 245 -1.53 20.37 -8.89
N LEU A 246 -1.26 21.19 -7.87
CA LEU A 246 0.10 21.50 -7.40
C LEU A 246 0.48 20.67 -6.16
N GLU A 247 -0.31 19.65 -5.82
CA GLU A 247 0.05 18.72 -4.76
C GLU A 247 1.13 17.73 -5.22
N TRP A 248 2.17 17.57 -4.40
CA TRP A 248 3.26 16.62 -4.65
C TRP A 248 2.95 15.25 -4.03
N HIS A 249 3.28 14.18 -4.76
CA HIS A 249 3.20 12.79 -4.30
C HIS A 249 4.56 12.20 -3.88
N MET A 250 5.65 12.89 -4.21
CA MET A 250 6.99 12.62 -3.71
C MET A 250 7.50 13.83 -2.95
N MET A 251 8.40 13.61 -2.00
CA MET A 251 9.03 14.71 -1.27
C MET A 251 10.15 15.31 -2.13
N PRO A 252 10.39 16.63 -2.06
CA PRO A 252 11.44 17.26 -2.87
C PRO A 252 12.84 16.66 -2.70
N VAL A 253 13.15 16.02 -1.58
CA VAL A 253 14.43 15.32 -1.34
C VAL A 253 14.53 13.93 -1.96
N ASP A 254 13.42 13.37 -2.44
CA ASP A 254 13.42 12.03 -3.01
C ASP A 254 14.25 12.00 -4.30
N THR A 255 15.09 10.98 -4.46
CA THR A 255 15.93 10.80 -5.65
C THR A 255 15.19 10.00 -6.72
N ASN A 256 14.07 10.54 -7.20
CA ASN A 256 13.20 9.89 -8.19
C ASN A 256 12.44 10.95 -8.99
N ALA A 257 11.67 10.56 -10.00
CA ALA A 257 10.74 11.42 -10.72
C ALA A 257 9.45 10.65 -11.06
N TYR A 258 8.37 11.36 -11.31
CA TYR A 258 7.09 10.73 -11.62
C TYR A 258 6.22 11.53 -12.58
N TYR A 259 5.30 10.82 -13.21
CA TYR A 259 4.17 11.41 -13.93
C TYR A 259 2.85 11.05 -13.24
N SER A 260 1.98 12.03 -13.05
CA SER A 260 0.62 11.85 -12.56
C SER A 260 -0.37 11.95 -13.73
N GLN A 261 -1.03 10.83 -14.03
CA GLN A 261 -2.01 10.74 -15.11
C GLN A 261 -3.26 11.58 -14.84
N SER A 262 -3.73 11.61 -13.59
CA SER A 262 -4.93 12.35 -13.19
C SER A 262 -4.71 13.87 -13.26
N ASN A 263 -3.50 14.33 -12.92
CA ASN A 263 -3.17 15.75 -12.91
C ASN A 263 -2.51 16.21 -14.23
N ASN A 264 -2.21 15.28 -15.13
CA ASN A 264 -1.37 15.50 -16.32
C ASN A 264 -0.10 16.27 -15.97
N GLN A 265 0.71 15.71 -15.08
CA GLN A 265 1.83 16.43 -14.46
C GLN A 265 3.09 15.61 -14.43
N ILE A 266 4.23 16.24 -14.76
CA ILE A 266 5.58 15.69 -14.57
C ILE A 266 6.26 16.40 -13.39
N VAL A 267 6.91 15.64 -12.51
CA VAL A 267 7.55 16.17 -11.31
C VAL A 267 8.99 15.67 -11.19
N PHE A 268 9.90 16.63 -11.01
CA PHE A 268 11.33 16.41 -10.81
C PHE A 268 11.76 17.02 -9.46
N PRO A 269 11.70 16.25 -8.36
CA PRO A 269 12.23 16.63 -7.05
C PRO A 269 13.67 17.13 -7.08
N ALA A 270 14.02 18.06 -6.19
CA ALA A 270 15.37 18.57 -6.02
C ALA A 270 16.41 17.45 -5.82
N GLY A 271 16.04 16.36 -5.15
CA GLY A 271 16.91 15.21 -4.91
C GLY A 271 17.37 14.47 -6.17
N ILE A 272 16.62 14.49 -7.29
CA ILE A 272 17.09 13.89 -8.55
C ILE A 272 17.96 14.85 -9.38
N LEU A 273 17.87 16.16 -9.11
CA LEU A 273 18.54 17.23 -9.88
C LEU A 273 19.99 17.42 -9.43
N GLN A 274 20.74 16.33 -9.41
CA GLN A 274 22.14 16.26 -9.04
C GLN A 274 22.86 15.24 -9.94
N ARG A 275 24.19 15.14 -9.80
CA ARG A 275 24.98 14.17 -10.56
C ARG A 275 24.52 12.73 -10.24
N PRO A 276 24.51 11.82 -11.22
CA PRO A 276 24.91 11.99 -12.63
C PRO A 276 23.80 12.53 -13.55
N PHE A 277 22.58 12.77 -13.07
CA PHE A 277 21.45 13.19 -13.90
C PHE A 277 21.57 14.64 -14.39
N PHE A 278 22.03 15.54 -13.51
CA PHE A 278 22.11 16.97 -13.81
C PHE A 278 23.28 17.64 -13.08
N THR A 279 23.89 18.61 -13.75
CA THR A 279 24.85 19.55 -13.14
C THR A 279 24.91 20.82 -13.99
N PRO A 280 24.85 22.03 -13.39
CA PRO A 280 24.76 23.29 -14.14
C PRO A 280 25.91 23.57 -15.12
N SER A 281 27.08 22.97 -14.88
CA SER A 281 28.33 23.23 -15.61
C SER A 281 28.73 22.16 -16.61
N PHE A 282 28.00 21.04 -16.68
CA PHE A 282 28.34 19.95 -17.59
C PHE A 282 27.52 20.10 -18.88
N PRO A 283 28.11 19.82 -20.06
CA PRO A 283 27.36 19.88 -21.32
C PRO A 283 26.11 18.99 -21.23
N ILE A 284 25.09 19.31 -22.02
CA ILE A 284 23.74 18.69 -22.07
C ILE A 284 23.80 17.23 -22.61
N THR A 285 24.83 16.47 -22.23
CA THR A 285 25.07 15.08 -22.62
C THR A 285 24.58 14.10 -21.56
N THR A 286 24.00 14.56 -20.45
CA THR A 286 23.35 13.66 -19.50
C THR A 286 22.02 13.18 -20.10
N GLY A 287 21.84 11.87 -20.16
CA GLY A 287 20.66 11.22 -20.74
C GLY A 287 19.34 11.68 -20.09
N PRO A 288 18.18 11.27 -20.63
CA PRO A 288 16.87 11.69 -20.14
C PRO A 288 16.72 11.45 -18.63
N ILE A 289 16.08 12.39 -17.92
CA ILE A 289 15.59 12.13 -16.57
C ILE A 289 14.39 11.16 -16.71
N PRO A 290 14.44 9.95 -16.14
CA PRO A 290 13.40 8.95 -16.36
C PRO A 290 12.06 9.38 -15.73
N ALA A 291 10.98 9.30 -16.49
CA ALA A 291 9.60 9.49 -16.02
C ALA A 291 8.75 8.27 -16.41
N LYS A 292 7.93 7.77 -15.48
CA LYS A 292 7.15 6.51 -15.60
C LYS A 292 5.85 6.65 -16.42
N PHE A 293 5.53 5.70 -17.32
CA PHE A 293 4.27 5.72 -18.12
C PHE A 293 3.81 4.33 -18.64
N GLY A 294 2.62 3.78 -18.29
CA GLY A 294 2.00 2.51 -18.82
C GLY A 294 1.65 2.50 -20.33
N ARG A 295 1.55 1.42 -21.16
CA ARG A 295 1.12 -0.01 -21.03
C ARG A 295 1.35 -0.88 -22.34
N ASN A 296 1.41 -2.24 -22.19
CA ASN A 296 1.08 -3.46 -23.06
C ASN A 296 1.88 -4.05 -24.28
N HIS A 297 2.82 -5.03 -24.12
CA HIS A 297 3.19 -6.15 -25.06
C HIS A 297 4.49 -6.94 -24.63
N PRO A 298 4.68 -8.22 -25.02
CA PRO A 298 5.65 -9.14 -24.41
C PRO A 298 6.93 -9.39 -25.22
N TRP A 299 8.10 -9.60 -24.59
CA TRP A 299 9.15 -10.58 -24.97
C TRP A 299 10.23 -10.78 -23.87
N VAL A 300 10.89 -11.95 -23.93
CA VAL A 300 12.23 -12.39 -23.42
C VAL A 300 12.26 -13.46 -22.30
N LYS A 301 12.50 -14.72 -22.74
CA LYS A 301 12.86 -15.90 -21.93
C LYS A 301 14.35 -15.93 -21.57
N ALA A 302 14.68 -16.21 -20.30
CA ALA A 302 16.02 -16.56 -19.84
C ALA A 302 15.98 -17.78 -18.89
N HIS A 303 16.88 -18.74 -19.10
CA HIS A 303 16.75 -20.17 -18.75
C HIS A 303 17.20 -20.57 -17.31
N GLN A 304 16.86 -19.80 -16.27
CA GLN A 304 16.95 -20.26 -14.85
C GLN A 304 16.49 -19.19 -13.83
N ALA A 305 16.19 -17.97 -14.30
CA ALA A 305 15.40 -16.96 -13.60
C ALA A 305 13.96 -16.96 -14.18
N PRO A 306 12.93 -16.49 -13.46
CA PRO A 306 11.65 -16.21 -14.09
C PRO A 306 11.87 -15.32 -15.31
N THR A 307 11.20 -15.66 -16.41
CA THR A 307 11.21 -14.89 -17.66
C THR A 307 10.63 -13.49 -17.41
N LEU A 308 11.27 -12.45 -17.96
CA LEU A 308 10.74 -11.08 -17.88
C LEU A 308 9.36 -11.04 -18.53
N LYS A 309 8.35 -10.62 -17.77
CA LYS A 309 6.98 -10.49 -18.27
C LYS A 309 6.84 -9.15 -18.97
N GLY A 310 7.12 -9.11 -20.28
CA GLY A 310 7.09 -7.86 -21.05
C GLY A 310 5.78 -7.06 -20.92
N GLU A 311 4.64 -7.73 -20.74
CA GLU A 311 3.35 -7.07 -20.47
C GLU A 311 3.35 -6.18 -19.22
N ARG A 312 3.98 -6.65 -18.14
CA ARG A 312 4.06 -5.90 -16.86
C ARG A 312 4.93 -4.67 -17.01
N VAL A 313 6.06 -4.81 -17.70
CA VAL A 313 7.09 -3.77 -17.81
C VAL A 313 6.91 -2.88 -19.04
N LEU A 314 5.87 -3.09 -19.87
CA LEU A 314 5.83 -2.41 -21.16
C LEU A 314 5.76 -0.89 -20.98
N GLY A 315 5.00 -0.42 -20.00
CA GLY A 315 4.92 1.02 -19.74
C GLY A 315 6.29 1.67 -19.66
N GLU A 316 7.05 1.22 -18.68
CA GLU A 316 8.41 1.72 -18.44
C GLU A 316 9.32 1.51 -19.65
N ASN A 317 9.16 0.43 -20.40
CA ASN A 317 9.91 0.22 -21.64
C ASN A 317 9.51 1.22 -22.75
N ILE A 318 8.24 1.56 -22.92
CA ILE A 318 7.78 2.60 -23.85
C ILE A 318 8.38 3.94 -23.43
N ALA A 319 8.31 4.25 -22.13
CA ALA A 319 8.83 5.50 -21.57
C ALA A 319 10.35 5.62 -21.78
N ASP A 320 11.10 4.54 -21.55
CA ASP A 320 12.55 4.55 -21.75
C ASP A 320 12.93 4.73 -23.23
N ASN A 321 12.22 4.06 -24.15
CA ASN A 321 12.47 4.18 -25.59
C ASN A 321 12.12 5.57 -26.12
N GLY A 322 10.93 6.07 -25.78
CA GLY A 322 10.49 7.41 -26.17
C GLY A 322 11.34 8.51 -25.52
N GLY A 323 11.68 8.34 -24.24
CA GLY A 323 12.50 9.28 -23.47
C GLY A 323 13.91 9.42 -24.03
N LEU A 324 14.60 8.31 -24.33
CA LEU A 324 15.94 8.37 -24.93
C LEU A 324 15.92 9.03 -26.31
N LYS A 325 14.97 8.63 -27.17
CA LYS A 325 14.84 9.20 -28.52
C LYS A 325 14.55 10.70 -28.48
N THR A 326 13.64 11.13 -27.60
CA THR A 326 13.27 12.54 -27.45
C THR A 326 14.43 13.37 -26.89
N ALA A 327 15.09 12.87 -25.85
CA ALA A 327 16.26 13.54 -25.28
C ALA A 327 17.42 13.65 -26.27
N PHE A 328 17.67 12.61 -27.07
CA PHE A 328 18.69 12.67 -28.12
C PHE A 328 18.32 13.70 -29.20
N THR A 329 17.05 13.78 -29.57
CA THR A 329 16.55 14.78 -30.52
C THR A 329 16.75 16.21 -30.00
N ALA A 330 16.37 16.47 -28.74
CA ALA A 330 16.62 17.74 -28.05
C ALA A 330 18.12 18.07 -27.99
N TYR A 331 18.95 17.10 -27.61
CA TYR A 331 20.41 17.25 -27.56
C TYR A 331 21.00 17.63 -28.93
N LYS A 332 20.60 16.94 -30.01
CA LYS A 332 21.07 17.26 -31.37
C LYS A 332 20.62 18.64 -31.83
N GLN A 333 19.46 19.12 -31.37
CA GLN A 333 18.98 20.46 -31.67
C GLN A 333 19.77 21.53 -30.90
N TRP A 334 20.03 21.30 -29.63
CA TRP A 334 20.90 22.15 -28.82
C TRP A 334 22.32 22.22 -29.40
N GLU A 335 22.91 21.06 -29.76
CA GLU A 335 24.24 21.01 -30.37
C GLU A 335 24.32 21.87 -31.65
N ARG A 336 23.26 21.84 -32.48
CA ARG A 336 23.17 22.67 -33.69
C ARG A 336 23.06 24.17 -33.37
N SER A 337 22.44 24.55 -32.25
CA SER A 337 22.25 25.95 -31.88
C SER A 337 23.48 26.60 -31.27
N GLN A 338 24.34 25.85 -30.57
CA GLN A 338 25.61 26.35 -30.02
C GLN A 338 26.70 26.49 -31.09
N GLY A 339 26.57 25.77 -32.22
CA GLY A 339 27.62 25.66 -33.23
C GLY A 339 28.73 24.69 -32.80
N SER A 340 29.27 23.92 -33.75
CA SER A 340 30.21 22.82 -33.48
C SER A 340 31.51 23.21 -32.76
N ALA A 341 31.81 24.50 -32.63
CA ALA A 341 33.04 25.01 -32.00
C ALA A 341 32.98 24.99 -30.46
N GLU A 342 31.78 24.97 -29.85
CA GLU A 342 31.61 25.06 -28.40
C GLU A 342 31.55 23.68 -27.72
N VAL A 343 31.17 22.63 -28.45
CA VAL A 343 31.00 21.27 -27.90
C VAL A 343 32.32 20.49 -27.95
N LYS A 344 33.13 20.63 -26.89
CA LYS A 344 34.45 19.97 -26.79
C LYS A 344 34.36 18.57 -26.19
N ASN A 345 35.10 17.62 -26.77
CA ASN A 345 35.31 16.28 -26.20
C ASN A 345 35.94 16.33 -24.81
N LEU A 346 35.54 15.38 -23.96
CA LEU A 346 36.07 15.28 -22.61
C LEU A 346 37.55 14.86 -22.67
N PRO A 347 38.44 15.53 -21.90
CA PRO A 347 39.85 15.17 -21.88
C PRO A 347 40.03 13.74 -21.35
N GLY A 348 40.91 12.97 -21.99
CA GLY A 348 41.20 11.59 -21.60
C GLY A 348 40.17 10.54 -22.06
N LEU A 349 39.12 10.93 -22.79
CA LEU A 349 38.15 10.02 -23.39
C LEU A 349 38.14 10.17 -24.91
N SER A 350 38.46 9.09 -25.62
CA SER A 350 38.36 9.01 -27.08
C SER A 350 36.93 8.72 -27.54
N LEU A 351 35.96 9.46 -27.01
CA LEU A 351 34.54 9.34 -27.35
C LEU A 351 34.01 10.66 -27.91
N THR A 352 33.16 10.57 -28.93
CA THR A 352 32.40 11.73 -29.43
C THR A 352 31.32 12.13 -28.42
N GLN A 353 30.76 13.32 -28.56
CA GLN A 353 29.68 13.79 -27.70
C GLN A 353 28.40 12.94 -27.84
N GLU A 354 28.09 12.47 -29.04
CA GLU A 354 26.99 11.51 -29.27
C GLU A 354 27.24 10.19 -28.54
N GLN A 355 28.47 9.66 -28.59
CA GLN A 355 28.84 8.47 -27.86
C GLN A 355 28.76 8.70 -26.34
N LEU A 356 29.19 9.87 -25.86
CA LEU A 356 29.10 10.26 -24.46
C LEU A 356 27.65 10.39 -23.99
N PHE A 357 26.72 10.86 -24.83
CA PHE A 357 25.30 10.87 -24.50
C PHE A 357 24.77 9.47 -24.17
N PHE A 358 25.07 8.48 -25.03
CA PHE A 358 24.64 7.09 -24.80
C PHE A 358 25.40 6.40 -23.67
N VAL A 359 26.69 6.72 -23.46
CA VAL A 359 27.45 6.26 -22.29
C VAL A 359 26.87 6.82 -21.01
N GLY A 360 26.52 8.11 -20.99
CA GLY A 360 25.85 8.77 -19.88
C GLY A 360 24.54 8.08 -19.55
N PHE A 361 23.69 7.84 -20.56
CA PHE A 361 22.45 7.05 -20.39
C PHE A 361 22.72 5.66 -19.80
N GLY A 362 23.73 4.94 -20.31
CA GLY A 362 24.08 3.62 -19.80
C GLY A 362 24.56 3.64 -18.34
N GLN A 363 25.30 4.69 -17.94
CA GLN A 363 25.82 4.87 -16.59
C GLN A 363 24.72 5.14 -15.55
N LEU A 364 23.61 5.79 -15.94
CA LEU A 364 22.46 6.00 -15.05
C LEU A 364 21.88 4.68 -14.50
N TRP A 365 22.05 3.60 -15.26
CA TRP A 365 21.47 2.29 -14.96
C TRP A 365 22.50 1.28 -14.41
N CYS A 366 23.73 1.71 -14.12
CA CYS A 366 24.75 0.85 -13.51
C CYS A 366 24.28 0.35 -12.14
N SER A 367 23.99 -0.94 -12.03
CA SER A 367 23.49 -1.57 -10.80
C SER A 367 23.79 -3.06 -10.76
N TYR A 368 23.80 -3.62 -9.55
CA TYR A 368 23.94 -5.04 -9.31
C TYR A 368 22.89 -5.50 -8.30
N TYR A 369 22.30 -6.66 -8.54
CA TYR A 369 21.22 -7.21 -7.73
C TYR A 369 21.60 -8.59 -7.20
N THR A 370 21.16 -8.91 -5.97
CA THR A 370 21.25 -10.29 -5.48
C THR A 370 20.33 -11.20 -6.30
N PRO A 371 20.62 -12.50 -6.41
CA PRO A 371 19.73 -13.43 -7.12
C PRO A 371 18.30 -13.46 -6.56
N GLN A 372 18.15 -13.31 -5.24
CA GLN A 372 16.86 -13.28 -4.55
C GLN A 372 16.06 -12.04 -4.93
N TYR A 373 16.69 -10.85 -4.84
CA TYR A 373 16.05 -9.59 -5.22
C TYR A 373 15.70 -9.59 -6.72
N THR A 374 16.58 -10.11 -7.58
CA THR A 374 16.32 -10.20 -9.02
C THR A 374 15.05 -11.00 -9.31
N LYS A 375 14.85 -12.16 -8.64
CA LYS A 375 13.64 -12.97 -8.78
C LYS A 375 12.40 -12.20 -8.33
N GLN A 376 12.48 -11.50 -7.19
CA GLN A 376 11.38 -10.68 -6.67
C GLN A 376 11.04 -9.53 -7.64
N ALA A 377 12.04 -8.76 -8.06
CA ALA A 377 11.87 -7.62 -8.96
C ALA A 377 11.19 -8.04 -10.28
N ILE A 378 11.59 -9.15 -10.89
CA ILE A 378 10.94 -9.67 -12.11
C ILE A 378 9.44 -9.95 -11.92
N LEU A 379 9.02 -10.30 -10.69
CA LEU A 379 7.64 -10.64 -10.39
C LEU A 379 6.80 -9.45 -9.93
N THR A 380 7.43 -8.48 -9.25
CA THR A 380 6.71 -7.39 -8.56
C THR A 380 6.94 -6.01 -9.14
N ASP A 381 8.13 -5.74 -9.68
CA ASP A 381 8.51 -4.44 -10.21
C ASP A 381 7.86 -4.19 -11.59
N GLU A 382 7.43 -2.96 -11.80
CA GLU A 382 6.91 -2.48 -13.08
C GLU A 382 8.02 -2.02 -14.02
N HIS A 383 9.24 -1.82 -13.51
CA HIS A 383 10.40 -1.54 -14.34
C HIS A 383 11.11 -2.82 -14.77
N THR A 384 11.66 -2.76 -15.98
CA THR A 384 12.67 -3.73 -16.40
C THR A 384 13.91 -3.57 -15.53
N ILE A 385 14.59 -4.69 -15.19
CA ILE A 385 15.86 -4.62 -14.46
C ILE A 385 16.88 -3.79 -15.26
N CYS A 386 17.65 -2.95 -14.57
CA CYS A 386 18.43 -1.88 -15.18
C CYS A 386 19.31 -2.29 -16.38
N LYS A 387 19.98 -3.45 -16.33
CA LYS A 387 20.76 -3.97 -17.47
C LYS A 387 19.94 -4.01 -18.77
N PHE A 388 18.70 -4.48 -18.69
CA PHE A 388 17.83 -4.61 -19.85
C PHE A 388 17.08 -3.31 -20.19
N ARG A 389 16.98 -2.34 -19.26
CA ARG A 389 16.60 -0.97 -19.61
C ARG A 389 17.60 -0.38 -20.59
N THR A 390 18.90 -0.47 -20.28
CA THR A 390 19.95 0.01 -21.18
C THR A 390 19.94 -0.74 -22.51
N ILE A 391 20.08 -2.07 -22.48
CA ILE A 391 20.22 -2.88 -23.70
C ILE A 391 18.98 -2.76 -24.59
N GLY A 392 17.79 -2.95 -24.02
CA GLY A 392 16.54 -2.95 -24.80
C GLY A 392 16.32 -1.63 -25.53
N VAL A 393 16.61 -0.51 -24.87
CA VAL A 393 16.40 0.83 -25.41
C VAL A 393 17.43 1.15 -26.48
N VAL A 394 18.72 0.98 -26.21
CA VAL A 394 19.75 1.37 -27.19
C VAL A 394 19.78 0.43 -28.39
N SER A 395 19.38 -0.85 -28.25
CA SER A 395 19.19 -1.75 -29.39
C SER A 395 18.08 -1.30 -30.34
N ASN A 396 17.02 -0.64 -29.84
CA ASN A 396 15.97 -0.04 -30.67
C ASN A 396 16.37 1.30 -31.29
N SER A 397 17.42 1.95 -30.78
CA SER A 397 17.87 3.25 -31.30
C SER A 397 18.70 3.09 -32.58
N GLY A 398 18.25 3.72 -33.66
CA GLY A 398 19.06 3.86 -34.88
C GLY A 398 20.22 4.84 -34.70
N ASP A 399 20.04 5.87 -33.86
CA ASP A 399 21.06 6.85 -33.52
C ASP A 399 22.24 6.21 -32.77
N PHE A 400 21.95 5.33 -31.80
CA PHE A 400 22.98 4.58 -31.09
C PHE A 400 23.81 3.73 -32.04
N SER A 401 23.14 2.95 -32.91
CA SER A 401 23.84 2.10 -33.88
C SER A 401 24.72 2.91 -34.84
N ARG A 402 24.33 4.14 -35.21
CA ARG A 402 25.17 5.06 -36.00
C ARG A 402 26.35 5.60 -35.20
N ALA A 403 26.11 6.11 -33.99
CA ALA A 403 27.14 6.71 -33.14
C ALA A 403 28.27 5.73 -32.78
N PHE A 404 27.94 4.44 -32.63
CA PHE A 404 28.91 3.37 -32.33
C PHE A 404 29.27 2.50 -33.54
N GLN A 405 28.79 2.85 -34.74
CA GLN A 405 29.05 2.10 -35.98
C GLN A 405 28.78 0.58 -35.86
N CYS A 406 27.67 0.23 -35.19
CA CYS A 406 27.32 -1.17 -34.95
C CYS A 406 26.97 -1.89 -36.24
N ALA A 407 27.63 -3.02 -36.53
CA ALA A 407 27.33 -3.84 -37.70
C ALA A 407 25.85 -4.33 -37.68
N PRO A 408 25.19 -4.44 -38.85
CA PRO A 408 23.83 -4.97 -38.93
C PRO A 408 23.71 -6.37 -38.34
N ASN A 409 22.54 -6.70 -37.79
CA ASN A 409 22.21 -8.01 -37.19
C ASN A 409 23.07 -8.40 -35.97
N THR A 410 23.73 -7.43 -35.34
CA THR A 410 24.38 -7.64 -34.04
C THR A 410 23.37 -7.48 -32.89
N PRO A 411 23.63 -8.00 -31.67
CA PRO A 411 22.71 -7.85 -30.55
C PRO A 411 22.31 -6.40 -30.23
N MET A 412 23.21 -5.44 -30.50
CA MET A 412 23.00 -4.01 -30.28
C MET A 412 22.51 -3.25 -31.53
N ASN A 413 22.36 -3.94 -32.66
CA ASN A 413 21.77 -3.42 -33.90
C ASN A 413 20.93 -4.52 -34.60
N PRO A 414 19.83 -4.96 -33.96
CA PRO A 414 18.93 -5.96 -34.54
C PRO A 414 18.24 -5.41 -35.79
N GLN A 415 17.87 -6.33 -36.70
CA GLN A 415 17.13 -5.98 -37.91
C GLN A 415 15.78 -5.30 -37.60
N THR A 416 15.06 -5.86 -36.63
CA THR A 416 13.77 -5.33 -36.18
C THR A 416 13.99 -4.44 -34.96
N LYS A 417 13.64 -3.16 -35.08
CA LYS A 417 13.66 -2.17 -34.00
C LYS A 417 12.24 -1.76 -33.65
N CYS A 418 11.92 -1.70 -32.36
CA CYS A 418 10.61 -1.27 -31.88
C CYS A 418 10.56 0.25 -31.75
N GLN A 419 9.45 0.87 -32.17
CA GLN A 419 9.21 2.30 -32.00
C GLN A 419 7.71 2.57 -31.79
N VAL A 420 7.39 3.40 -30.78
CA VAL A 420 6.02 3.86 -30.51
C VAL A 420 5.96 5.37 -30.68
N TRP A 421 6.64 6.12 -29.80
CA TRP A 421 6.79 7.58 -29.86
C TRP A 421 7.93 8.00 -30.80
#